data_AF-A0A5Q3QFH0-F1
#
_entry.id   AF-A0A5Q3QFH0-F1
#
_cell.length_a   1.000
_cell.length_b   1.000
_cell.length_c   1.000
_cell.angle_alpha   90.00
_cell.angle_beta   90.00
_cell.angle_gamma   90.00
#
_symmetry.space_group_name_H-M   'P 1'
#
loop_
_entity.id
_entity.type
_entity.pdbx_description
1 polymer ?
#
loop_
_entity_poly.entity_id
_entity_poly.type
_entity_poly.pdbx_seq_one_letter_code
_entity_poly.pdbx_strand_id
1 'polypeptide(L)'
;MTRSRVRRMLRLTQAGHLHGLVGDLYEAITRLPDRLAALPPEQRPRGPLGAGSPARRHLPAVPFTTPATVAAVVLGWREPADRPALLTTLVCSATATALTAHLVRTVNLPLLLGDRPVPSPGERKAILRRWHALNHVRNIALTGAVLAAHAVIHRQDPWSSLPPR
;
A
#
# COMPACT_ATOMS: atom_id res chain seq x y z
N MET A 1 11.65 17.83 21.22
CA MET A 1 12.29 17.27 20.00
C MET A 1 11.52 16.14 19.31
N THR A 2 10.62 15.42 19.98
CA THR A 2 10.00 14.19 19.45
C THR A 2 8.97 14.42 18.34
N ARG A 3 8.17 15.50 18.42
CA ARG A 3 7.02 15.73 17.52
C ARG A 3 7.42 16.06 16.07
N SER A 4 8.49 16.83 15.87
CA SER A 4 9.00 17.14 14.52
C SER A 4 9.52 15.88 13.81
N ARG A 5 10.12 14.94 14.56
CA ARG A 5 10.54 13.63 14.04
C ARG A 5 9.33 12.76 13.70
N VAL A 6 8.33 12.67 14.57
CA VAL A 6 7.07 11.95 14.30
C VAL A 6 6.42 12.46 13.01
N ARG A 7 6.24 13.78 12.87
CA ARG A 7 5.67 14.38 11.66
C ARG A 7 6.49 14.06 10.41
N ARG A 8 7.83 14.08 10.50
CA ARG A 8 8.70 13.70 9.38
C ARG A 8 8.52 12.24 8.97
N MET A 9 8.46 11.33 9.94
CA MET A 9 8.22 9.91 9.68
C MET A 9 6.84 9.68 9.07
N LEU A 10 5.80 10.33 9.60
CA LEU A 10 4.45 10.25 9.04
C LEU A 10 4.34 10.80 7.62
N ARG A 11 5.10 11.85 7.27
CA ARG A 11 5.16 12.35 5.88
C ARG A 11 5.79 11.34 4.94
N LEU A 12 6.86 10.65 5.35
CA LEU A 12 7.45 9.57 4.57
C LEU A 12 6.46 8.41 4.41
N THR A 13 5.80 8.02 5.50
CA THR A 13 4.71 7.04 5.49
C THR A 13 3.59 7.44 4.53
N GLN A 14 3.14 8.69 4.58
CA GLN A 14 2.06 9.20 3.72
C GLN A 14 2.46 9.20 2.25
N ALA A 15 3.67 9.65 1.92
CA ALA A 15 4.19 9.64 0.56
C ALA A 15 4.26 8.22 -0.02
N GLY A 16 4.75 7.27 0.78
CA GLY A 16 4.82 5.86 0.39
C GLY A 16 3.45 5.23 0.12
N HIS A 17 2.48 5.46 1.02
CA HIS A 17 1.12 4.95 0.82
C HIS A 17 0.39 5.63 -0.35
N LEU A 18 0.59 6.94 -0.57
CA LEU A 18 0.06 7.64 -1.75
C LEU A 18 0.64 7.07 -3.04
N HIS A 19 1.94 6.81 -3.08
CA HIS A 19 2.58 6.18 -4.23
C HIS A 19 1.96 4.81 -4.55
N GLY A 20 1.77 3.97 -3.53
CA GLY A 20 1.09 2.68 -3.67
C GLY A 20 -0.36 2.82 -4.16
N LEU A 21 -1.12 3.75 -3.59
CA LEU A 21 -2.52 3.99 -3.93
C LEU A 21 -2.68 4.42 -5.39
N VAL A 22 -1.83 5.35 -5.86
CA VAL A 22 -1.83 5.79 -7.27
C VAL A 22 -1.52 4.63 -8.21
N GLY A 23 -0.54 3.79 -7.87
CA GLY A 23 -0.22 2.59 -8.65
C GLY A 23 -1.40 1.61 -8.72
N ASP A 24 -2.04 1.34 -7.59
CA ASP A 24 -3.16 0.40 -7.50
C ASP A 24 -4.42 0.90 -8.21
N LEU A 25 -4.69 2.21 -8.16
CA LEU A 25 -5.77 2.84 -8.91
C LEU A 25 -5.50 2.80 -10.42
N TYR A 26 -4.26 3.10 -10.83
CA TYR A 26 -3.87 2.98 -12.23
C TYR A 26 -4.08 1.55 -12.76
N GLU A 27 -3.65 0.54 -12.02
CA GLU A 27 -3.84 -0.86 -12.40
C GLU A 27 -5.32 -1.26 -12.49
N ALA A 28 -6.14 -0.77 -11.55
CA ALA A 28 -7.59 -1.01 -11.55
C ALA A 28 -8.29 -0.35 -12.76
N ILE A 29 -7.98 0.93 -13.03
CA ILE A 29 -8.57 1.70 -14.13
C ILE A 29 -8.18 1.10 -15.48
N THR A 30 -6.90 0.78 -15.64
CA THR A 30 -6.39 0.22 -16.91
C THR A 30 -6.73 -1.25 -17.08
N ARG A 31 -7.27 -1.91 -16.04
CA ARG A 31 -7.49 -3.37 -15.99
C ARG A 31 -6.23 -4.11 -16.44
N LEU A 32 -5.08 -3.65 -15.95
CA LEU A 32 -3.79 -4.20 -16.33
C LEU A 32 -3.70 -5.72 -16.09
N PRO A 33 -4.21 -6.29 -14.98
CA PRO A 33 -4.21 -7.74 -14.77
C PRO A 33 -5.01 -8.48 -15.84
N ASP A 34 -6.16 -7.95 -16.25
CA ASP A 34 -6.99 -8.54 -17.30
C ASP A 34 -6.25 -8.57 -18.63
N ARG A 35 -5.56 -7.48 -18.98
CA ARG A 35 -4.73 -7.36 -20.20
C ARG A 35 -3.56 -8.32 -20.18
N LEU A 36 -2.81 -8.37 -19.07
CA LEU A 36 -1.66 -9.27 -18.92
C LEU A 36 -2.08 -10.74 -18.99
N ALA A 37 -3.21 -11.09 -18.36
CA ALA A 37 -3.73 -12.45 -18.41
C ALA A 37 -4.28 -12.83 -19.81
N ALA A 38 -4.52 -11.87 -20.70
CA ALA A 38 -4.93 -12.12 -22.08
C ALA A 38 -3.73 -12.33 -23.02
N LEU A 39 -2.52 -11.98 -22.59
CA LEU A 39 -1.33 -12.12 -23.41
C LEU A 39 -0.98 -13.60 -23.65
N PRO A 40 -0.52 -13.94 -24.86
CA PRO A 40 0.11 -15.22 -25.13
C PRO A 40 1.27 -15.49 -24.17
N PRO A 41 1.53 -16.75 -23.78
CA PRO A 41 2.59 -17.11 -22.83
C PRO A 41 3.97 -16.50 -23.17
N GLU A 42 4.32 -16.46 -24.45
CA GLU A 42 5.57 -15.94 -24.98
C GLU A 42 5.72 -14.42 -24.85
N GLN A 43 4.62 -13.69 -24.66
CA GLN A 43 4.58 -12.23 -24.48
C GLN A 43 4.42 -11.81 -23.01
N ARG A 44 4.32 -12.77 -22.07
CA ARG A 44 4.18 -12.46 -20.64
C ARG A 44 5.51 -11.98 -20.03
N PRO A 45 5.48 -11.10 -19.01
CA PRO A 45 6.69 -10.65 -18.34
C PRO A 45 7.51 -11.82 -17.78
N ARG A 46 8.80 -11.90 -18.14
CA ARG A 46 9.72 -12.88 -17.57
C ARG A 46 10.25 -12.38 -16.22
N GLY A 47 9.74 -12.94 -15.14
CA GLY A 47 10.19 -12.66 -13.77
C GLY A 47 9.39 -11.57 -13.04
N PRO A 48 9.40 -11.59 -11.69
CA PRO A 48 8.68 -10.60 -10.85
C PRO A 48 9.22 -9.17 -11.01
N LEU A 49 10.38 -8.99 -11.64
CA LEU A 49 10.97 -7.69 -11.97
C LEU A 49 11.06 -7.44 -13.48
N GLY A 50 10.46 -8.31 -14.31
CA GLY A 50 10.46 -8.18 -15.76
C GLY A 50 9.75 -6.91 -16.24
N ALA A 51 10.05 -6.48 -17.47
CA ALA A 51 9.35 -5.37 -18.10
C ALA A 51 7.83 -5.66 -18.14
N GLY A 52 7.02 -4.74 -17.60
CA GLY A 52 5.57 -4.92 -17.46
C GLY A 52 5.09 -5.55 -16.15
N SER A 53 6.00 -6.04 -15.28
CA SER A 53 5.62 -6.62 -13.98
C SER A 53 5.06 -5.57 -13.01
N PRO A 54 3.86 -5.78 -12.43
CA PRO A 54 3.32 -4.95 -11.36
C PRO A 54 4.29 -4.81 -10.16
N ALA A 55 5.00 -5.88 -9.81
CA ALA A 55 5.91 -5.88 -8.65
C ALA A 55 7.11 -4.93 -8.81
N ARG A 56 7.52 -4.62 -10.04
CA ARG A 56 8.58 -3.63 -10.31
C ARG A 56 8.17 -2.20 -9.95
N ARG A 57 6.87 -1.88 -9.98
CA ARG A 57 6.36 -0.55 -9.60
C ARG A 57 6.23 -0.38 -8.08
N HIS A 58 5.91 -1.45 -7.37
CA HIS A 58 5.66 -1.40 -5.92
C HIS A 58 6.93 -1.49 -5.08
N LEU A 59 7.99 -2.14 -5.58
CA LEU A 59 9.22 -2.40 -4.83
C LEU A 59 10.03 -1.18 -4.36
N PRO A 60 10.10 -0.05 -5.08
CA PRO A 60 10.90 1.10 -4.61
C PRO A 60 10.33 1.79 -3.36
N ALA A 61 9.01 1.75 -3.14
CA ALA A 61 8.36 2.52 -2.07
C ALA A 61 8.22 1.73 -0.75
N VAL A 62 8.10 0.41 -0.82
CA VAL A 62 7.90 -0.46 0.35
C VAL A 62 9.02 -0.39 1.41
N PRO A 63 10.33 -0.42 1.07
CA PRO A 63 11.38 -0.54 2.09
C PRO A 63 11.49 0.69 3.01
N PHE A 64 10.96 1.84 2.61
CA PHE A 64 11.00 3.06 3.42
C PHE A 64 9.70 3.31 4.19
N THR A 65 8.57 2.86 3.66
CA THR A 65 7.25 3.15 4.23
C THR A 65 7.02 2.41 5.55
N THR A 66 7.34 1.10 5.60
CA THR A 66 7.10 0.30 6.80
C THR A 66 7.95 0.73 8.00
N PRO A 67 9.29 0.93 7.87
CA PRO A 67 10.10 1.41 8.98
C PRO A 67 9.69 2.81 9.45
N ALA A 68 9.34 3.70 8.52
CA ALA A 68 8.85 5.03 8.87
C ALA A 68 7.53 4.97 9.67
N THR A 69 6.59 4.11 9.29
CA THR A 69 5.34 3.91 10.04
C THR A 69 5.61 3.42 11.45
N VAL A 70 6.44 2.39 11.61
CA VAL A 70 6.80 1.85 12.93
C VAL A 70 7.50 2.91 13.78
N ALA A 71 8.47 3.65 13.20
CA ALA A 71 9.16 4.73 13.90
C ALA A 71 8.20 5.84 14.33
N ALA A 72 7.24 6.23 13.48
CA ALA A 72 6.23 7.23 13.82
C ALA A 72 5.37 6.80 15.01
N VAL A 73 4.91 5.54 15.02
CA VAL A 73 4.10 4.98 16.11
C VAL A 73 4.90 4.94 17.41
N VAL A 74 6.11 4.39 17.39
CA VAL A 74 6.97 4.28 18.58
C VAL A 74 7.29 5.65 19.17
N LEU A 75 7.67 6.62 18.32
CA LEU A 75 8.01 7.96 18.77
C LEU A 75 6.79 8.78 19.22
N GLY A 76 5.62 8.55 18.58
CA GLY A 76 4.38 9.28 18.85
C GLY A 76 3.54 8.68 19.97
N TRP A 77 3.82 7.46 20.42
CA TRP A 77 2.98 6.72 21.38
C TRP A 77 2.78 7.42 22.73
N ARG A 78 3.74 8.27 23.10
CA ARG A 78 3.71 9.04 24.35
C ARG A 78 2.62 10.11 24.37
N GLU A 79 2.09 10.50 23.22
CA GLU A 79 1.00 11.49 23.09
C GLU A 79 -0.36 10.76 23.03
N PRO A 80 -1.15 10.71 24.13
CA PRO A 80 -2.40 9.94 24.16
C PRO A 80 -3.40 10.39 23.10
N ALA A 81 -3.42 11.68 22.77
CA ALA A 81 -4.30 12.21 21.75
C ALA A 81 -4.01 11.58 20.38
N ASP A 82 -2.75 11.32 20.04
CA ASP A 82 -2.33 10.84 18.71
C ASP A 82 -2.48 9.31 18.57
N ARG A 83 -2.59 8.56 19.68
CA ARG A 83 -2.63 7.09 19.68
C ARG A 83 -3.67 6.47 18.74
N PRO A 84 -4.95 6.90 18.70
CA PRO A 84 -5.93 6.28 17.80
C PRO A 84 -5.53 6.42 16.33
N ALA A 85 -5.05 7.60 15.92
CA ALA A 85 -4.64 7.84 14.54
C ALA A 85 -3.32 7.12 14.19
N LEU A 86 -2.38 7.02 15.13
CA LEU A 86 -1.15 6.22 14.96
C LEU A 86 -1.47 4.72 14.83
N LEU A 87 -2.38 4.20 15.66
CA LEU A 87 -2.88 2.83 15.56
C LEU A 87 -3.58 2.57 14.23
N THR A 88 -4.49 3.44 13.81
CA THR A 88 -5.16 3.33 12.50
C THR A 88 -4.14 3.33 11.37
N THR A 89 -3.16 4.24 11.41
CA THR A 89 -2.07 4.27 10.42
C THR A 89 -1.35 2.93 10.38
N LEU A 90 -0.95 2.37 11.54
CA LEU A 90 -0.25 1.10 11.62
C LEU A 90 -1.08 -0.08 11.08
N VAL A 91 -2.33 -0.23 11.54
CA VAL A 91 -3.21 -1.35 11.15
C VAL A 91 -3.52 -1.30 9.66
N CYS A 92 -3.84 -0.13 9.12
CA CYS A 92 -4.06 0.07 7.70
C CYS A 92 -2.79 -0.25 6.88
N SER A 93 -1.61 0.22 7.32
CA SER A 93 -0.33 -0.07 6.67
C SER A 93 -0.02 -1.57 6.64
N ALA A 94 -0.21 -2.24 7.79
CA ALA A 94 0.01 -3.67 7.92
C ALA A 94 -0.94 -4.47 7.04
N THR A 95 -2.22 -4.08 7.00
CA THR A 95 -3.24 -4.70 6.14
C THR A 95 -2.87 -4.56 4.66
N ALA A 96 -2.53 -3.35 4.20
CA ALA A 96 -2.13 -3.12 2.81
C ALA A 96 -0.86 -3.92 2.44
N THR A 97 0.10 -4.00 3.35
CA THR A 97 1.33 -4.79 3.18
C THR A 97 1.02 -6.28 3.07
N ALA A 98 0.20 -6.81 3.97
CA ALA A 98 -0.19 -8.22 3.99
C ALA A 98 -0.98 -8.59 2.72
N LEU A 99 -1.93 -7.75 2.30
CA LEU A 99 -2.68 -7.95 1.06
C LEU A 99 -1.79 -7.91 -0.17
N THR A 100 -0.80 -7.01 -0.21
CA THR A 100 0.17 -6.95 -1.31
C THR A 100 0.99 -8.23 -1.37
N ALA A 101 1.54 -8.68 -0.24
CA ALA A 101 2.30 -9.93 -0.18
C ALA A 101 1.43 -11.14 -0.57
N HIS A 102 0.17 -11.18 -0.11
CA HIS A 102 -0.78 -12.21 -0.48
C HIS A 102 -1.07 -12.22 -1.97
N LEU A 103 -1.44 -11.08 -2.56
CA LEU A 103 -1.73 -10.94 -3.99
C LEU A 103 -0.53 -11.29 -4.87
N VAL A 104 0.67 -10.87 -4.48
CA VAL A 104 1.88 -11.26 -5.21
C VAL A 104 2.02 -12.78 -5.21
N ARG A 105 1.94 -13.42 -4.04
CA ARG A 105 2.15 -14.87 -3.90
C ARG A 105 1.05 -15.71 -4.56
N THR A 106 -0.21 -15.34 -4.41
CA THR A 106 -1.34 -16.20 -4.79
C THR A 106 -1.92 -15.87 -6.16
N VAL A 107 -1.69 -14.66 -6.68
CA VAL A 107 -2.27 -14.21 -7.95
C VAL A 107 -1.19 -13.84 -8.96
N ASN A 108 -0.29 -12.90 -8.63
CA ASN A 108 0.63 -12.37 -9.62
C ASN A 108 1.70 -13.39 -10.02
N LEU A 109 2.31 -14.10 -9.07
CA LEU A 109 3.28 -15.15 -9.39
C LEU A 109 2.61 -16.27 -10.22
N PRO A 110 1.47 -16.85 -9.83
CA PRO A 110 0.87 -17.94 -10.62
C PRO A 110 0.33 -17.50 -11.99
N LEU A 111 -0.22 -16.28 -12.13
CA LEU A 111 -0.75 -15.80 -13.41
C LEU A 111 0.33 -15.32 -14.37
N LEU A 112 1.39 -14.71 -13.86
CA LEU A 112 2.37 -13.99 -14.70
C LEU A 112 3.70 -14.74 -14.83
N LEU A 113 4.01 -15.69 -13.92
CA LEU A 113 5.37 -16.21 -13.73
C LEU A 113 5.49 -17.72 -13.56
N GLY A 114 4.39 -18.46 -13.44
CA GLY A 114 4.43 -19.91 -13.27
C GLY A 114 4.41 -20.65 -14.60
N ASP A 115 5.13 -21.77 -14.67
CA ASP A 115 5.03 -22.80 -15.73
C ASP A 115 3.68 -23.57 -15.70
N ARG A 116 2.67 -22.99 -15.05
CA ARG A 116 1.36 -23.62 -14.92
C ARG A 116 0.65 -23.61 -16.27
N PRO A 117 -0.14 -24.65 -16.57
CA PRO A 117 -1.03 -24.64 -17.73
C PRO A 117 -1.85 -23.35 -17.75
N VAL A 118 -2.07 -22.79 -18.95
CA VAL A 118 -2.90 -21.60 -19.12
C VAL A 118 -4.23 -21.83 -18.39
N PRO A 119 -4.58 -21.01 -17.37
CA PRO A 119 -5.78 -21.25 -16.59
C PRO A 119 -7.00 -21.28 -17.51
N SER A 120 -7.94 -22.19 -17.23
CA SER A 120 -9.19 -22.21 -17.96
C SER A 120 -9.91 -20.84 -17.85
N PRO A 121 -10.78 -20.48 -18.80
CA PRO A 121 -11.50 -19.20 -18.76
C PRO A 121 -12.25 -18.98 -17.42
N GLY A 122 -12.79 -20.06 -16.84
CA GLY A 122 -13.49 -20.02 -15.54
C GLY A 122 -12.55 -19.73 -14.36
N GLU A 123 -11.40 -20.41 -14.30
CA GLU A 123 -10.38 -20.17 -13.27
C GLU A 123 -9.80 -18.77 -13.37
N ARG A 124 -9.49 -18.32 -14.61
CA ARG A 124 -9.00 -16.97 -14.86
C ARG A 124 -9.98 -15.92 -14.36
N LYS A 125 -11.29 -16.09 -14.65
CA LYS A 125 -12.34 -15.18 -14.15
C LYS A 125 -12.39 -15.17 -12.61
N ALA A 126 -12.26 -16.32 -11.97
CA ALA A 126 -12.27 -16.42 -10.50
C ALA A 126 -11.05 -15.72 -9.87
N ILE A 127 -9.86 -15.92 -10.42
CA ILE A 127 -8.64 -15.28 -9.95
C ILE A 127 -8.73 -13.76 -10.13
N LEU A 128 -9.19 -13.27 -11.29
CA LEU A 128 -9.35 -11.83 -11.53
C LEU A 128 -10.37 -11.19 -10.58
N ARG A 129 -11.52 -11.84 -10.33
CA ARG A 129 -12.48 -11.35 -9.32
C ARG A 129 -11.85 -11.22 -7.94
N ARG A 130 -11.06 -12.22 -7.54
CA ARG A 130 -10.35 -12.20 -6.25
C ARG A 130 -9.32 -11.08 -6.20
N TRP A 131 -8.58 -10.88 -7.29
CA TRP A 131 -7.63 -9.78 -7.42
C TRP A 131 -8.32 -8.42 -7.25
N HIS A 132 -9.41 -8.18 -7.97
CA HIS A 132 -10.16 -6.92 -7.91
C HIS A 132 -10.73 -6.66 -6.51
N ALA A 133 -11.31 -7.68 -5.87
CA ALA A 133 -11.83 -7.56 -4.51
C ALA A 133 -10.74 -7.21 -3.49
N LEU A 134 -9.61 -7.92 -3.51
CA LEU A 134 -8.50 -7.67 -2.60
C LEU A 134 -7.80 -6.34 -2.89
N ASN A 135 -7.68 -5.94 -4.16
CA ASN A 135 -7.14 -4.64 -4.54
C ASN A 135 -8.02 -3.49 -4.02
N HIS A 136 -9.34 -3.67 -4.03
CA HIS A 136 -10.26 -2.69 -3.45
C HIS A 136 -10.05 -2.54 -1.94
N VAL A 137 -9.96 -3.65 -1.20
CA VAL A 137 -9.66 -3.62 0.25
C VAL A 137 -8.30 -2.98 0.52
N ARG A 138 -7.30 -3.28 -0.31
CA ARG A 138 -5.97 -2.67 -0.22
C ARG A 138 -6.04 -1.15 -0.42
N ASN A 139 -6.80 -0.66 -1.40
CA ASN A 139 -6.99 0.78 -1.63
C ASN A 139 -7.68 1.48 -0.45
N ILE A 140 -8.68 0.84 0.14
CA ILE A 140 -9.33 1.34 1.37
C ILE A 140 -8.31 1.44 2.51
N ALA A 141 -7.49 0.40 2.70
CA ALA A 141 -6.46 0.40 3.72
C ALA A 141 -5.41 1.50 3.48
N LEU A 142 -4.88 1.64 2.26
CA LEU A 142 -3.93 2.71 1.92
C LEU A 142 -4.52 4.10 2.17
N THR A 143 -5.78 4.32 1.78
CA THR A 143 -6.49 5.58 2.02
C THR A 143 -6.63 5.85 3.53
N GLY A 144 -7.04 4.84 4.31
CA GLY A 144 -7.13 4.94 5.76
C GLY A 144 -5.80 5.30 6.43
N ALA A 145 -4.69 4.70 5.97
CA ALA A 145 -3.36 5.02 6.46
C ALA A 145 -2.97 6.48 6.14
N VAL A 146 -3.26 6.95 4.92
CA VAL A 146 -2.97 8.33 4.50
C VAL A 146 -3.77 9.34 5.33
N LEU A 147 -5.08 9.14 5.49
CA LEU A 147 -5.94 10.05 6.23
C LEU A 147 -5.58 10.11 7.72
N ALA A 148 -5.31 8.95 8.33
CA ALA A 148 -4.92 8.88 9.73
C ALA A 148 -3.55 9.54 9.99
N ALA A 149 -2.56 9.30 9.12
CA ALA A 149 -1.26 9.96 9.21
C ALA A 149 -1.40 11.48 9.03
N HIS A 150 -2.22 11.92 8.07
CA HIS A 150 -2.48 13.34 7.81
C HIS A 150 -3.11 14.04 9.03
N ALA A 151 -4.06 13.39 9.70
CA ALA A 151 -4.71 13.93 10.90
C ALA A 151 -3.70 14.25 12.02
N VAL A 152 -2.67 13.41 12.21
CA VAL A 152 -1.60 13.67 13.21
C VAL A 152 -0.64 14.77 12.74
N ILE A 153 -0.31 14.81 11.44
CA ILE A 153 0.58 15.83 10.88
C ILE A 153 0.01 17.23 11.07
N HIS A 154 -1.29 17.40 10.82
CA HIS A 154 -1.98 18.69 10.82
C HIS A 154 -2.72 19.04 12.12
N ARG A 155 -2.65 18.17 13.13
CA ARG A 155 -3.20 18.49 14.45
C ARG A 155 -2.50 19.72 15.03
N GLN A 156 -3.29 20.77 15.26
CA GLN A 156 -2.84 21.98 15.93
C GLN A 156 -2.60 21.71 17.41
N ASP A 157 -1.61 22.37 17.98
CA ASP A 157 -1.46 22.38 19.44
C ASP A 157 -2.47 23.37 20.01
N PRO A 158 -3.44 22.92 20.84
CA PRO A 158 -4.44 23.80 21.42
C PRO A 158 -3.82 24.91 22.29
N TRP A 159 -2.54 24.77 22.66
CA TRP A 159 -1.79 25.70 23.49
C TRP A 159 -0.94 26.71 22.71
N SER A 160 -0.80 26.57 21.39
CA SER A 160 -0.01 27.50 20.55
C SER A 160 -0.71 28.83 20.26
N SER A 161 -1.99 28.95 20.62
CA SER A 161 -2.82 30.16 20.46
C SER A 161 -2.96 30.99 21.73
N LEU A 162 -2.37 30.57 22.85
CA LEU A 162 -2.39 31.40 24.07
C LEU A 162 -1.28 32.45 23.99
N PRO A 163 -1.57 33.73 24.30
CA PRO A 163 -0.57 34.77 24.33
C PRO A 163 0.52 34.42 25.37
N PRO A 164 1.79 34.78 25.11
CA PRO A 164 2.85 34.64 26.11
C PRO A 164 2.45 35.40 27.38
N ARG A 165 2.58 34.73 28.53
CA ARG A 165 2.38 35.34 29.85
C ARG A 165 3.55 36.22 30.23
#